data_AF-A0AAE0WFG5-F1
#
_entry.id   AF-A0AAE0WFG5-F1
#
_cell.length_a   1.000
_cell.length_b   1.000
_cell.length_c   1.000
_cell.angle_alpha   90.00
_cell.angle_beta   90.00
_cell.angle_gamma   90.00
#
_symmetry.space_group_name_H-M   'P 1'
#
loop_
_entity.id
_entity.type
_entity.pdbx_description
1 polymer ?
#
loop_
_entity_poly.entity_id
_entity_poly.type
_entity_poly.pdbx_seq_one_letter_code
_entity_poly.pdbx_strand_id
1 'polypeptide(L)'
;MDLLTATPVQLALAIIFIALLGFLFTQPNGLVNWVQKKNYQYEVTSSLYMLTPTEKFVFNSILFLTFSMLSTACILYLPDHIMTVSKRTYYYFAGDVPVGELSKQAVETATKASDGILSAAKTVYDATANTAATAREAVGQAAGSLGRD
;
A
#
# COMPACT_ATOMS: atom_id res chain seq x y z
N MET A 1 8.16 26.11 12.83
CA MET A 1 6.92 26.84 13.24
C MET A 1 5.79 26.29 12.39
N ASP A 2 5.53 25.00 12.55
CA ASP A 2 4.80 24.17 11.56
C ASP A 2 3.41 23.79 12.09
N LEU A 3 2.74 24.72 12.76
CA LEU A 3 1.34 24.56 13.16
C LEU A 3 0.37 24.86 12.00
N LEU A 4 0.86 25.32 10.85
CA LEU A 4 0.08 25.82 9.72
C LEU A 4 0.04 24.87 8.51
N THR A 5 0.73 23.72 8.55
CA THR A 5 0.70 22.70 7.48
C THR A 5 -0.05 21.43 7.92
N ALA A 6 -1.05 21.56 8.80
CA ALA A 6 -1.91 20.44 9.15
C ALA A 6 -2.74 20.06 7.92
N THR A 7 -2.66 18.79 7.49
CA THR A 7 -3.57 18.29 6.46
C THR A 7 -5.02 18.45 6.95
N PRO A 8 -6.01 18.71 6.08
CA PRO A 8 -7.39 18.96 6.51
C PRO A 8 -7.97 17.85 7.38
N VAL A 9 -7.46 16.62 7.23
CA VAL A 9 -7.80 15.45 8.06
C VAL A 9 -7.33 15.61 9.51
N GLN A 10 -6.14 16.16 9.77
CA GLN A 10 -5.63 16.35 11.13
C GLN A 10 -6.43 17.40 11.91
N LEU A 11 -6.86 18.48 11.24
CA LEU A 11 -7.72 19.49 11.83
C LEU A 11 -9.11 18.90 12.17
N ALA A 12 -9.68 18.10 11.27
CA ALA A 12 -10.96 17.42 11.52
C ALA A 12 -10.88 16.46 12.72
N LEU A 13 -9.81 15.67 12.82
CA LEU A 13 -9.58 14.77 13.95
C LEU A 13 -9.39 15.55 15.27
N ALA A 14 -8.68 16.68 15.25
CA ALA A 14 -8.49 17.51 16.43
C ALA A 14 -9.81 18.11 16.94
N ILE A 15 -10.68 18.58 16.02
CA ILE A 15 -12.01 19.11 16.37
C ILE A 15 -12.89 18.01 16.97
N ILE A 16 -12.88 16.80 16.38
CA ILE A 16 -13.60 15.64 16.92
C ILE A 16 -13.08 15.29 18.31
N PHE A 17 -11.76 15.32 18.51
CA PHE A 17 -11.14 15.02 19.80
C PHE A 17 -11.53 16.04 20.87
N ILE A 18 -11.54 17.34 20.54
CA ILE A 18 -11.95 18.42 21.45
C ILE A 18 -13.45 18.33 21.76
N ALA A 19 -14.29 18.04 20.77
CA ALA A 19 -15.73 17.84 20.97
C ALA A 19 -16.02 16.61 21.85
N LEU A 20 -15.26 15.53 21.67
CA LEU A 20 -15.37 14.31 22.47
C LEU A 20 -14.89 14.54 23.91
N LEU A 21 -13.80 15.30 24.11
CA LEU A 21 -13.36 15.73 25.43
C LEU A 21 -14.41 16.62 26.11
N GLY A 22 -14.96 17.61 25.41
CA GLY A 22 -16.01 18.47 25.93
C GLY A 22 -17.27 17.69 26.31
N PHE A 23 -17.67 16.72 25.47
CA PHE A 23 -18.78 15.81 25.74
C PHE A 23 -18.52 14.96 27.00
N LEU A 24 -17.30 14.44 27.15
CA LEU A 24 -16.90 13.66 28.33
C LEU A 24 -16.93 14.50 29.62
N PHE A 25 -16.48 15.75 29.55
CA PHE A 25 -16.50 16.69 30.68
C PHE A 25 -17.91 17.13 31.09
N THR A 26 -18.88 17.11 30.16
CA THR A 26 -20.27 17.50 30.43
C THR A 26 -21.11 16.36 30.98
N GLN A 27 -20.64 15.10 30.87
CA GLN A 27 -21.38 13.90 31.29
C GLN A 27 -20.67 13.06 32.39
N PRO A 28 -20.15 13.65 33.49
CA PRO A 28 -19.50 12.85 34.54
C PRO A 28 -20.50 11.90 35.23
N ASN A 29 -21.71 12.38 35.53
CA ASN A 29 -22.71 11.60 36.28
C ASN A 29 -23.31 10.45 35.46
N GLY A 30 -23.50 10.63 34.15
CA GLY A 30 -24.02 9.60 33.26
C GLY A 30 -23.03 8.45 33.09
N LEU A 31 -21.75 8.77 32.91
CA LEU A 31 -20.68 7.78 32.76
C LEU A 31 -20.45 7.00 34.06
N VAL A 32 -20.44 7.68 35.21
CA VAL A 32 -20.30 7.02 36.53
C VAL A 32 -21.46 6.05 36.79
N ASN A 33 -22.70 6.48 36.55
CA ASN A 33 -23.88 5.61 36.72
C ASN A 33 -23.87 4.43 35.73
N TRP A 34 -23.33 4.62 34.53
CA TRP A 34 -23.17 3.56 33.52
C TRP A 34 -22.09 2.55 33.92
N VAL A 35 -20.92 3.03 34.39
CA VAL A 35 -19.83 2.18 34.90
C VAL A 35 -20.32 1.39 36.12
N GLN A 36 -21.06 2.02 37.04
CA GLN A 36 -21.66 1.35 38.18
C GLN A 36 -22.61 0.22 37.73
N LYS A 37 -23.53 0.50 36.79
CA LYS A 37 -24.40 -0.55 36.22
C LYS A 37 -23.63 -1.70 35.58
N LYS A 38 -22.51 -1.42 34.93
CA LYS A 38 -21.64 -2.47 34.37
C LYS A 38 -20.99 -3.30 35.46
N ASN A 39 -20.48 -2.68 36.52
CA ASN A 39 -19.93 -3.41 37.67
C ASN A 39 -20.98 -4.31 38.33
N TYR A 40 -22.22 -3.82 38.52
CA TYR A 40 -23.31 -4.64 39.03
C TYR A 40 -23.63 -5.84 38.12
N GLN A 41 -23.56 -5.67 36.80
CA GLN A 41 -23.81 -6.76 35.87
C GLN A 41 -22.66 -7.78 35.86
N TYR A 42 -21.41 -7.33 36.04
CA TYR A 42 -20.26 -8.21 36.26
C TYR A 42 -20.44 -9.04 37.53
N GLU A 43 -21.05 -8.49 38.58
CA GLU A 43 -21.41 -9.25 39.78
C GLU A 43 -22.58 -10.22 39.54
N VAL A 44 -23.58 -9.88 38.73
CA VAL A 44 -24.79 -10.74 38.61
C VAL A 44 -24.67 -11.83 37.54
N THR A 45 -23.93 -11.59 36.47
CA THR A 45 -23.95 -12.48 35.27
C THR A 45 -22.63 -13.18 34.98
N SER A 46 -21.54 -12.77 35.65
CA SER A 46 -20.29 -13.49 35.54
C SER A 46 -20.33 -14.71 36.45
N SER A 47 -20.05 -15.89 35.90
CA SER A 47 -19.81 -17.11 36.69
C SER A 47 -18.72 -16.93 37.75
N LEU A 48 -17.88 -15.89 37.58
CA LEU A 48 -16.87 -15.48 38.53
C LEU A 48 -17.39 -14.84 39.83
N TYR A 49 -18.66 -14.47 39.93
CA TYR A 49 -19.17 -13.80 41.13
C TYR A 49 -19.08 -14.65 42.40
N MET A 50 -19.21 -15.96 42.24
CA MET A 50 -19.18 -16.95 43.31
C MET A 50 -17.78 -17.16 43.91
N LEU A 51 -16.74 -16.66 43.25
CA LEU A 51 -15.35 -16.79 43.72
C LEU A 51 -15.00 -15.62 44.65
N THR A 52 -14.09 -15.87 45.59
CA THR A 52 -13.66 -14.87 46.58
C THR A 52 -13.08 -13.64 45.86
N PRO A 53 -13.24 -12.39 46.33
CA PRO A 53 -12.76 -11.18 45.64
C PRO A 53 -11.28 -11.21 45.24
N THR A 54 -10.43 -11.89 46.01
CA THR A 54 -9.02 -12.16 45.67
C THR A 54 -8.86 -13.09 44.46
N GLU A 55 -9.74 -14.06 44.31
CA GLU A 55 -9.72 -15.04 43.21
C GLU A 55 -10.18 -14.42 41.89
N LYS A 56 -11.15 -13.50 41.93
CA LYS A 56 -11.57 -12.70 40.76
C LYS A 56 -10.41 -11.92 40.16
N PHE A 57 -9.54 -11.35 41.00
CA PHE A 57 -8.35 -10.61 40.57
C PHE A 57 -7.33 -11.53 39.86
N VAL A 58 -7.10 -12.72 40.41
CA VAL A 58 -6.16 -13.69 39.82
C VAL A 58 -6.65 -14.17 38.46
N PHE A 59 -7.93 -14.52 38.32
CA PHE A 59 -8.47 -14.97 37.04
C PHE A 59 -8.46 -13.86 35.97
N ASN A 60 -8.85 -12.63 36.34
CA ASN A 60 -8.82 -11.51 35.40
C ASN A 60 -7.37 -11.18 34.97
N SER A 61 -6.40 -11.38 35.85
CA SER A 61 -4.97 -11.24 35.52
C SER A 61 -4.49 -12.31 34.55
N ILE A 62 -4.92 -13.57 34.71
CA ILE A 62 -4.59 -14.65 33.78
C ILE A 62 -5.23 -14.40 32.40
N LEU A 63 -6.50 -13.97 32.37
CA LEU A 63 -7.17 -13.59 31.12
C LEU A 63 -6.47 -12.42 30.44
N PHE A 64 -6.13 -11.37 31.19
CA PHE A 64 -5.40 -10.23 30.66
C PHE A 64 -4.04 -10.63 30.10
N LEU A 65 -3.30 -11.48 30.81
CA LEU A 65 -2.00 -11.98 30.37
C LEU A 65 -2.13 -12.84 29.10
N THR A 66 -3.08 -13.77 29.08
CA THR A 66 -3.36 -14.63 27.92
C THR A 66 -3.78 -13.78 26.71
N PHE A 67 -4.66 -12.80 26.90
CA PHE A 67 -5.10 -11.90 25.84
C PHE A 67 -3.96 -11.00 25.37
N SER A 68 -3.12 -10.49 26.27
CA SER A 68 -1.94 -9.68 25.92
C SER A 68 -0.94 -10.48 25.09
N MET A 69 -0.67 -11.72 25.50
CA MET A 69 0.20 -12.62 24.77
C MET A 69 -0.37 -12.94 23.38
N LEU A 70 -1.67 -13.24 23.31
CA LEU A 70 -2.38 -13.50 22.06
C LEU A 70 -2.40 -12.27 21.14
N SER A 71 -2.69 -11.09 21.68
CA SER A 71 -2.78 -9.85 20.91
C SER A 71 -1.42 -9.47 20.31
N THR A 72 -0.34 -9.61 21.10
CA THR A 72 1.02 -9.41 20.61
C THR A 72 1.40 -10.43 19.53
N ALA A 73 1.03 -11.71 19.72
CA ALA A 73 1.22 -12.74 18.72
C ALA A 73 0.41 -12.46 17.44
N CYS A 74 -0.81 -11.96 17.54
CA CYS A 74 -1.61 -11.55 16.38
C CYS A 74 -0.95 -10.39 15.64
N ILE A 75 -0.47 -9.36 16.33
CA ILE A 75 0.13 -8.21 15.65
C ILE A 75 1.43 -8.62 14.93
N LEU A 76 2.26 -9.48 15.53
CA LEU A 76 3.54 -9.89 14.94
C LEU A 76 3.44 -11.03 13.92
N TYR A 77 2.66 -12.07 14.20
CA TYR A 77 2.66 -13.31 13.41
C TYR A 77 1.51 -13.39 12.41
N LEU A 78 0.36 -12.77 12.71
CA LEU A 78 -0.80 -12.81 11.83
C LEU A 78 -0.56 -12.20 10.44
N PRO A 79 0.14 -11.05 10.25
CA PRO A 79 0.31 -10.50 8.90
C PRO A 79 1.06 -11.46 7.96
N ASP A 80 2.17 -12.05 8.43
CA ASP A 80 2.92 -13.04 7.64
C ASP A 80 2.11 -14.30 7.36
N HIS A 81 1.29 -14.72 8.33
CA HIS A 81 0.43 -15.90 8.16
C HIS A 81 -0.70 -15.65 7.15
N ILE A 82 -1.34 -14.47 7.19
CA ILE A 82 -2.36 -14.05 6.24
C ILE A 82 -1.79 -13.96 4.82
N MET A 83 -0.56 -13.46 4.65
CA MET A 83 0.11 -13.39 3.34
C MET A 83 0.39 -14.77 2.74
N THR A 84 0.68 -15.77 3.56
CA THR A 84 0.95 -17.14 3.09
C THR A 84 -0.35 -17.84 2.70
N VAL A 85 -1.39 -17.70 3.52
CA VAL A 85 -2.71 -18.28 3.24
C VAL A 85 -3.35 -17.62 2.03
N SER A 86 -3.29 -16.29 1.91
CA SER A 86 -3.91 -15.55 0.80
C SER A 86 -3.33 -15.95 -0.56
N LYS A 87 -2.02 -16.16 -0.67
CA LYS A 87 -1.38 -16.63 -1.93
C LYS A 87 -1.90 -18.01 -2.36
N ARG A 88 -2.06 -18.93 -1.42
CA ARG A 88 -2.61 -20.27 -1.69
C ARG A 88 -4.10 -20.21 -2.02
N THR A 89 -4.88 -19.45 -1.26
CA THR A 89 -6.31 -19.23 -1.54
C THR A 89 -6.50 -18.57 -2.90
N TYR A 90 -5.67 -17.59 -3.25
CA TYR A 90 -5.70 -16.93 -4.56
C TYR A 90 -5.37 -17.90 -5.69
N TYR A 91 -4.38 -18.78 -5.51
CA TYR A 91 -4.08 -19.84 -6.48
C TYR A 91 -5.29 -20.76 -6.75
N TYR A 92 -6.01 -21.13 -5.70
CA TYR A 92 -7.21 -21.97 -5.85
C TYR A 92 -8.42 -21.22 -6.41
N PHE A 93 -8.51 -19.90 -6.23
CA PHE A 93 -9.68 -19.10 -6.63
C PHE A 93 -9.54 -18.46 -8.02
N ALA A 94 -8.35 -18.01 -8.40
CA ALA A 94 -8.10 -17.33 -9.68
C ALA A 94 -7.64 -18.28 -10.80
N GLY A 95 -7.29 -19.52 -10.48
CA GLY A 95 -6.56 -20.39 -11.41
C GLY A 95 -5.16 -19.85 -11.70
N ASP A 96 -4.34 -20.65 -12.36
CA ASP A 96 -2.91 -20.40 -12.61
C ASP A 96 -2.64 -19.15 -13.48
N VAL A 97 -2.83 -17.97 -12.91
CA VAL A 97 -2.27 -16.71 -13.42
C VAL A 97 -1.17 -16.29 -12.46
N PRO A 98 0.08 -16.75 -12.70
CA PRO A 98 1.22 -16.20 -12.02
C PRO A 98 1.31 -14.73 -12.40
N VAL A 99 0.89 -13.86 -11.48
CA VAL A 99 0.93 -12.39 -11.60
C VAL A 99 2.34 -11.88 -11.97
N GLY A 100 3.37 -12.67 -11.66
CA GLY A 100 4.76 -12.44 -12.09
C GLY A 100 5.01 -12.65 -13.59
N GLU A 101 4.35 -13.60 -14.26
CA GLU A 101 4.55 -13.81 -15.71
C GLU A 101 3.84 -12.77 -16.55
N LEU A 102 2.70 -12.25 -16.09
CA LEU A 102 2.00 -11.14 -16.75
C LEU A 102 2.90 -9.90 -16.87
N SER A 103 3.67 -9.62 -15.82
CA SER A 103 4.63 -8.51 -15.81
C SER A 103 5.84 -8.76 -16.72
N LYS A 104 6.34 -9.99 -16.78
CA LYS A 104 7.48 -10.36 -17.64
C LYS A 104 7.10 -10.30 -19.12
N GLN A 105 5.90 -10.77 -19.48
CA GLN A 105 5.41 -10.76 -20.84
C GLN A 105 5.14 -9.34 -21.37
N ALA A 106 4.65 -8.45 -20.50
CA ALA A 106 4.46 -7.04 -20.84
C ALA A 106 5.80 -6.31 -21.07
N VAL A 107 6.79 -6.54 -20.21
CA VAL A 107 8.14 -5.97 -20.34
C VAL A 107 8.84 -6.49 -21.59
N GLU A 108 8.75 -7.79 -21.88
CA GLU A 108 9.39 -8.39 -23.06
C GLU A 108 8.79 -7.86 -24.38
N THR A 109 7.48 -7.60 -24.41
CA THR A 109 6.79 -7.01 -25.56
C THR A 109 7.22 -5.55 -25.78
N ALA A 110 7.40 -4.78 -24.70
CA ALA A 110 7.86 -3.40 -24.77
C ALA A 110 9.32 -3.30 -25.26
N THR A 111 10.21 -4.17 -24.78
CA THR A 111 11.63 -4.19 -25.19
C THR A 111 11.77 -4.54 -26.67
N LYS A 112 11.03 -5.54 -27.17
CA LYS A 112 11.03 -5.93 -28.59
C LYS A 112 10.55 -4.79 -29.50
N ALA A 113 9.54 -4.02 -29.06
CA ALA A 113 9.08 -2.85 -29.80
C ALA A 113 10.13 -1.73 -29.84
N SER A 114 10.84 -1.49 -28.74
CA SER A 114 11.89 -0.47 -28.70
C SER A 114 13.11 -0.80 -29.57
N ASP A 115 13.51 -2.07 -29.62
CA ASP A 115 14.63 -2.51 -30.48
C ASP A 115 14.27 -2.40 -31.98
N GLY A 116 13.01 -2.70 -32.33
CA GLY A 116 12.50 -2.54 -33.70
C GLY A 116 12.52 -1.08 -34.16
N ILE A 117 12.10 -0.15 -33.30
CA ILE A 117 12.11 1.29 -33.58
C ILE A 117 13.55 1.80 -33.73
N LEU A 118 14.47 1.38 -32.86
CA LEU A 118 15.87 1.79 -32.92
C LEU A 118 16.58 1.27 -34.19
N SER A 119 16.27 0.04 -34.60
CA SER A 119 16.78 -0.55 -35.84
C SER A 119 16.28 0.17 -37.09
N ALA A 120 14.98 0.50 -37.13
CA ALA A 120 14.39 1.28 -38.21
C ALA A 120 15.00 2.69 -38.29
N ALA A 121 15.19 3.35 -37.15
CA ALA A 121 15.81 4.68 -37.09
C ALA A 121 17.25 4.68 -37.63
N LYS A 122 18.07 3.67 -37.28
CA LYS A 122 19.43 3.52 -37.81
C LYS A 122 19.42 3.29 -39.33
N THR A 123 18.53 2.45 -39.82
CA THR A 123 18.41 2.16 -41.27
C THR A 123 18.04 3.41 -42.07
N VAL A 124 17.12 4.24 -41.56
CA VAL A 124 16.74 5.52 -42.19
C VAL A 124 17.89 6.53 -42.17
N TYR A 125 18.63 6.59 -41.06
CA TYR A 125 19.80 7.46 -40.95
C TYR A 125 20.88 7.07 -41.98
N ASP A 126 21.22 5.79 -42.09
CA ASP A 126 22.23 5.30 -43.01
C ASP A 126 21.79 5.48 -44.48
N ALA A 127 20.51 5.23 -44.80
CA ALA A 127 19.96 5.49 -46.13
C ALA A 127 20.04 6.96 -46.53
N THR A 128 19.77 7.87 -45.59
CA THR A 128 19.85 9.32 -45.81
C THR A 128 21.30 9.77 -45.96
N ALA A 129 22.21 9.26 -45.14
CA ALA A 129 23.64 9.56 -45.22
C ALA A 129 24.24 9.11 -46.56
N ASN A 130 23.88 7.92 -47.03
CA ASN A 130 24.35 7.38 -48.31
C ASN A 130 23.76 8.15 -49.51
N THR A 131 22.50 8.60 -49.43
CA THR A 131 21.86 9.43 -50.47
C THR A 131 22.47 10.83 -50.54
N ALA A 132 22.83 11.41 -49.39
CA ALA A 132 23.52 12.69 -49.34
C ALA A 132 24.95 12.60 -49.91
N ALA A 133 25.64 11.47 -49.72
CA ALA A 133 26.95 11.23 -50.30
C ALA A 133 26.89 11.14 -51.83
N THR A 134 25.93 10.38 -52.39
CA THR A 134 25.78 10.25 -53.85
C THR A 134 25.31 11.55 -54.51
N ALA A 135 24.46 12.33 -53.86
CA ALA A 135 24.05 13.66 -54.35
C ALA A 135 25.24 14.64 -54.40
N ARG A 136 26.15 14.57 -53.42
CA ARG A 136 27.38 15.39 -53.41
C ARG A 136 28.33 15.02 -54.54
N GLU A 137 28.47 13.73 -54.84
CA GLU A 137 29.26 13.25 -55.96
C GLU A 137 28.68 13.69 -57.31
N ALA A 138 27.36 13.65 -57.47
CA ALA A 138 26.67 14.11 -58.68
C ALA A 138 26.79 15.64 -58.89
N VAL A 139 26.70 16.44 -57.82
CA VAL A 139 26.90 17.90 -57.88
C VAL A 139 28.34 18.25 -58.22
N GLY A 140 29.33 17.51 -57.70
CA GLY A 140 30.73 17.68 -58.06
C GLY A 140 31.00 17.40 -59.56
N GLN A 141 30.31 16.41 -60.13
CA GLN A 141 30.41 16.09 -61.55
C GLN A 141 29.77 17.16 -62.44
N ALA A 142 28.62 17.74 -62.03
CA ALA A 142 27.96 18.82 -62.76
C ALA A 142 28.73 20.15 -62.69
N ALA A 143 29.42 20.43 -61.58
CA ALA A 143 30.28 21.61 -61.46
C ALA A 143 31.52 21.51 -62.38
N GLY A 144 32.04 20.30 -62.62
CA GLY A 144 33.15 20.06 -63.54
C GLY A 144 32.80 20.25 -65.02
N SER A 145 31.53 20.07 -65.41
CA SER A 145 31.11 20.23 -66.81
C SER A 145 30.75 21.66 -67.21
N LEU A 146 30.53 22.56 -66.26
CA LEU A 146 30.22 23.99 -66.50
C LEU A 146 31.45 24.91 -66.58
N GLY A 147 32.64 24.42 -66.24
CA GLY A 147 33.90 25.18 -66.33
C GLY A 147 34.62 25.08 -67.68
N ARG A 148 33.95 24.58 -68.72
CA ARG A 148 34.53 24.29 -70.02
C ARG A 148 33.57 24.72 -71.14
N ASP A 149 33.22 26.00 -71.14
CA ASP A 149 32.65 26.74 -72.27
C ASP A 149 33.43 28.05 -72.43
#